data_AF-A0A3P6LVR6-F1
#
_entry.id   AF-A0A3P6LVR6-F1
#
_cell.length_a   1.000
_cell.length_b   1.000
_cell.length_c   1.000
_cell.angle_alpha   90.00
_cell.angle_beta   90.00
_cell.angle_gamma   90.00
#
_symmetry.space_group_name_H-M   'P 1'
#
loop_
_entity.id
_entity.type
_entity.pdbx_description
1 polymer ?
#
loop_
_entity_poly.entity_id
_entity_poly.type
_entity_poly.pdbx_seq_one_letter_code
_entity_poly.pdbx_strand_id
1 'polypeptide(L)' 'MSVKLRLPQKTGAIREFSGDTEYLLNNSREKYSFKGNGWNNGVGVSAQYNKQHTFYLEADYTQGNLFDQ' A
#
# COMPACT_ATOMS: atom_id res chain seq x y z
N MET A 1 -26.66 -9.26 -22.50
CA MET A 1 -25.35 -8.73 -22.10
C MET A 1 -25.49 -8.13 -20.70
N SER A 2 -24.70 -8.55 -19.72
CA SER A 2 -24.84 -8.09 -18.33
C SER A 2 -23.51 -7.56 -17.79
N VAL A 3 -23.55 -6.36 -17.22
CA VAL A 3 -22.45 -5.73 -16.48
C VAL A 3 -22.89 -5.59 -15.03
N LYS A 4 -22.08 -6.05 -14.09
CA LYS A 4 -22.27 -5.83 -12.65
C LYS A 4 -21.13 -5.00 -12.09
N LEU A 5 -21.46 -3.81 -11.56
CA LEU A 5 -20.51 -2.91 -10.92
C LEU A 5 -20.49 -3.14 -9.40
N ARG A 6 -19.32 -3.00 -8.76
CA ARG A 6 -19.19 -2.91 -7.30
C ARG A 6 -18.15 -1.86 -6.91
N LEU A 7 -18.34 -1.25 -5.74
CA LEU A 7 -17.49 -0.20 -5.19
C LEU A 7 -16.99 -0.61 -3.79
N PRO A 8 -15.95 -1.46 -3.69
CA PRO A 8 -15.37 -1.83 -2.41
C PRO A 8 -14.60 -0.67 -1.75
N GLN A 9 -14.55 -0.72 -0.42
CA GLN A 9 -13.69 0.13 0.41
C GLN A 9 -12.87 -0.74 1.36
N LYS A 10 -11.68 -0.29 1.71
CA LYS A 10 -10.72 -1.00 2.54
C LYS A 10 -10.06 -0.03 3.51
N THR A 11 -9.83 -0.48 4.74
CA THR A 11 -9.06 0.24 5.76
C THR A 11 -8.30 -0.76 6.61
N GLY A 12 -7.06 -0.47 6.97
CA GLY A 12 -6.23 -1.37 7.76
C GLY A 12 -4.93 -0.76 8.27
N ALA A 13 -4.43 -1.33 9.37
CA ALA A 13 -3.11 -0.99 9.91
C ALA A 13 -2.00 -1.81 9.24
N ILE A 14 -0.89 -1.17 8.95
CA ILE A 14 0.33 -1.77 8.41
C ILE A 14 1.47 -1.51 9.38
N ARG A 15 2.32 -2.51 9.60
CA ARG A 15 3.52 -2.41 10.43
C ARG A 15 4.71 -3.04 9.72
N GLU A 16 5.79 -2.28 9.61
CA GLU A 16 7.07 -2.72 9.09
C GLU A 16 7.99 -3.09 10.27
N PHE A 17 8.26 -4.39 10.40
CA PHE A 17 9.02 -4.96 11.53
C PHE A 17 10.53 -5.03 11.28
N SER A 18 10.97 -4.92 10.03
CA SER A 18 12.36 -5.00 9.59
C SER A 18 12.69 -3.84 8.65
N GLY A 19 13.95 -3.44 8.56
CA GLY A 19 14.34 -2.27 7.77
C GLY A 19 15.53 -1.51 8.34
N ASP A 20 16.36 -2.13 9.17
CA ASP A 20 17.63 -1.50 9.55
C ASP A 20 18.58 -1.59 8.36
N THR A 21 19.12 -0.46 7.92
CA THR A 21 20.20 -0.39 6.94
C THR A 21 21.38 0.37 7.52
N GLU A 22 22.58 -0.04 7.12
CA GLU A 22 23.82 0.62 7.51
C GLU A 22 24.72 0.75 6.29
N TYR A 23 25.25 1.95 6.09
CA TYR A 23 26.21 2.22 5.02
C TYR A 23 27.37 3.05 5.56
N LEU A 24 28.54 2.90 4.92
CA LEU A 24 29.73 3.68 5.24
C LEU A 24 29.88 4.79 4.20
N LEU A 25 29.79 6.04 4.64
CA LEU A 25 30.07 7.22 3.83
C LEU A 25 31.31 7.93 4.39
N ASN A 26 32.39 7.99 3.63
CA ASN A 26 33.66 8.63 4.04
C ASN A 26 34.17 8.17 5.42
N ASN A 27 34.15 6.86 5.70
CA ASN A 27 34.50 6.26 7.01
C ASN A 27 33.56 6.63 8.19
N SER A 28 32.47 7.37 7.95
CA SER A 28 31.36 7.52 8.89
C SER A 28 30.34 6.40 8.69
N ARG A 29 29.91 5.75 9.78
CA ARG A 29 28.82 4.76 9.74
C ARG A 29 27.49 5.48 9.89
N GLU A 30 26.73 5.50 8.82
CA GLU A 30 25.37 5.99 8.81
C GLU A 30 24.40 4.83 9.02
N LYS A 31 23.52 4.97 10.02
CA LYS A 31 22.51 3.97 10.35
C LYS A 31 21.13 4.58 10.11
N TYR A 32 20.33 3.92 9.29
CA TYR A 32 18.95 4.33 9.03
C TYR A 32 18.00 3.16 9.32
N SER A 33 16.83 3.46 9.90
CA SER A 33 15.80 2.47 10.18
C SER A 33 14.52 2.85 9.45
N PHE A 34 14.08 1.98 8.53
CA PHE A 34 12.82 2.09 7.82
C PHE A 34 11.63 1.48 8.59
N LYS A 35 11.85 0.90 9.78
CA LYS A 35 10.78 0.33 10.60
C LYS A 35 9.75 1.39 10.97
N GLY A 36 8.49 1.15 10.63
CA GLY A 36 7.42 2.12 10.84
C GLY A 36 6.03 1.49 10.97
N ASN A 37 5.07 2.32 11.34
CA ASN A 37 3.65 1.97 11.32
C ASN A 37 2.94 2.90 10.33
N GLY A 38 1.93 2.38 9.65
CA GLY A 38 1.09 3.14 8.75
C GLY A 38 -0.35 2.68 8.78
N TRP A 39 -1.21 3.50 8.23
CA TRP A 39 -2.62 3.25 8.04
C TRP A 39 -2.92 3.31 6.55
N ASN A 40 -3.45 2.23 5.99
CA ASN A 40 -3.77 2.11 4.58
C ASN A 40 -5.28 2.16 4.39
N ASN A 41 -5.73 3.06 3.52
CA ASN A 41 -7.11 3.19 3.10
C ASN A 41 -7.17 3.02 1.58
N GLY A 42 -8.11 2.23 1.09
CA GLY A 42 -8.28 1.95 -0.33
C GLY A 42 -9.73 2.08 -0.76
N VAL A 43 -9.95 2.58 -1.96
CA VAL A 43 -11.26 2.57 -2.63
C VAL A 43 -11.10 1.95 -4.01
N GLY A 44 -12.06 1.11 -4.38
CA GLY A 44 -11.99 0.37 -5.63
C GLY A 44 -13.28 0.42 -6.43
N VAL A 45 -13.17 0.00 -7.69
CA VAL A 45 -14.29 -0.29 -8.57
C VAL A 45 -14.02 -1.61 -9.28
N SER A 46 -15.05 -2.43 -9.39
CA SER A 46 -15.01 -3.65 -10.19
C SER A 46 -16.15 -3.69 -11.17
N ALA A 47 -15.88 -4.15 -12.39
CA ALA A 47 -16.87 -4.36 -13.43
C ALA A 47 -16.81 -5.81 -13.90
N GLN A 48 -17.90 -6.55 -13.69
CA GLN A 48 -18.03 -7.93 -14.15
C GLN A 48 -18.90 -7.99 -15.40
N TYR A 49 -18.33 -8.43 -16.51
CA TYR A 49 -18.99 -8.60 -17.80
C TYR A 49 -19.32 -10.08 -18.06
N ASN A 50 -20.59 -10.35 -18.31
CA ASN A 50 -21.14 -11.69 -18.61
C ASN A 50 -20.70 -12.81 -17.65
N LYS A 51 -20.39 -12.46 -16.38
CA LYS A 51 -19.86 -13.38 -15.34
C LYS A 51 -18.51 -14.06 -15.67
N GLN A 52 -17.90 -13.75 -16.81
CA GLN A 52 -16.67 -14.39 -17.29
C GLN A 52 -15.45 -13.49 -17.16
N HIS A 53 -15.63 -12.17 -17.35
CA HIS A 53 -14.55 -11.19 -17.24
C HIS A 53 -14.84 -10.27 -16.07
N THR A 54 -13.87 -10.10 -15.17
CA THR A 54 -13.96 -9.13 -14.07
C THR A 54 -12.75 -8.21 -14.15
N PHE A 55 -13.01 -6.92 -14.33
CA PHE A 55 -11.99 -5.88 -14.27
C PHE A 55 -12.02 -5.24 -12.89
N TYR A 56 -10.85 -4.96 -12.33
CA TYR A 56 -10.67 -4.36 -11.01
C TYR A 56 -9.72 -3.17 -11.11
N LEU A 57 -10.07 -2.08 -10.45
CA LEU A 57 -9.23 -0.91 -10.29
C LEU A 57 -9.36 -0.42 -8.85
N GLU A 58 -8.24 -0.14 -8.21
CA GLU A 58 -8.16 0.35 -6.82
C GLU A 58 -7.16 1.50 -6.74
N ALA A 59 -7.49 2.45 -5.88
CA ALA A 59 -6.61 3.51 -5.46
C ALA A 59 -6.43 3.40 -3.95
N ASP A 60 -5.18 3.28 -3.52
CA ASP A 60 -4.78 3.20 -2.12
C ASP A 60 -4.04 4.46 -1.68
N TYR A 61 -4.24 4.83 -0.42
CA TYR A 61 -3.50 5.86 0.28
C TYR A 61 -2.99 5.31 1.61
N THR A 62 -1.69 5.42 1.84
CA THR A 62 -1.04 4.97 3.07
C THR A 62 -0.43 6.17 3.79
N GLN A 63 -0.83 6.38 5.05
CA GLN A 63 -0.31 7.42 5.91
C GLN A 63 0.50 6.81 7.05
N GLY A 64 1.75 7.20 7.27
CA GLY A 64 2.58 6.59 8.31
C GLY A 64 3.96 7.24 8.47
N ASN A 65 4.58 7.01 9.63
CA ASN A 65 5.72 7.78 10.16
C ASN A 65 7.03 7.72 9.33
N LEU A 66 7.10 6.95 8.24
CA LEU A 66 8.30 6.82 7.38
C LEU A 66 7.98 6.69 5.88
N PHE A 67 6.72 6.83 5.46
CA PHE A 67 6.32 6.83 4.05
C PHE A 67 6.28 8.23 3.42
N ASP A 68 6.35 9.28 4.25
CA ASP A 68 6.64 10.66 3.85
C ASP A 68 8.12 10.94 4.16
N GLN A 69 9.02 10.71 3.20
CA GLN A 69 10.38 11.26 3.25
C GLN A 69 10.73 11.93 1.93
#